data_AF-A0A3D2F1V3-F1
#
_entry.id   AF-A0A3D2F1V3-F1
#
_cell.length_a   1.000
_cell.length_b   1.000
_cell.length_c   1.000
_cell.angle_alpha   90.00
_cell.angle_beta   90.00
_cell.angle_gamma   90.00
#
_symmetry.space_group_name_H-M   'P 1'
#
loop_
_entity.id
_entity.type
_entity.pdbx_description
1 polymer ?
#
loop_
_entity_poly.entity_id
_entity_poly.type
_entity_poly.pdbx_seq_one_letter_code
_entity_poly.pdbx_strand_id
1 'polypeptide(L)'
;MKKSLITISVILLASCAQAEPKEPEAEGTPFTNEEVGFSLIVPEGVELLSADHLVPSSTGSIALTVRVDDVSELEEAGLYSKQSAEEVIKNLEKGELGPGLDFVEEKSEKIVSLGTLNAREGMIFGRFEVCDVTFERILVFYPKKDDKTYQVVINLSMPNEKMIPAFPDYFHKDADNCGDELVWIQQAETGENMRIFSKFHHYEVQTNEHSLIKEWNETFEEIKGGIKFN
;
A
#
# COMPACT_ATOMS: atom_id res chain seq x y z
N MET A 1 83.13 7.79 -9.79
CA MET A 1 81.97 7.38 -10.61
C MET A 1 81.01 6.57 -9.74
N LYS A 2 79.88 7.13 -9.32
CA LYS A 2 78.79 6.41 -8.64
C LYS A 2 77.50 6.70 -9.43
N LYS A 3 76.97 5.69 -10.11
CA LYS A 3 75.68 5.77 -10.81
C LYS A 3 74.59 5.39 -9.81
N SER A 4 73.64 6.30 -9.59
CA SER A 4 72.44 6.07 -8.79
C SER A 4 71.33 5.59 -9.72
N LEU A 5 70.75 4.42 -9.43
CA LEU A 5 69.59 3.87 -10.13
C LEU A 5 68.34 4.22 -9.34
N ILE A 6 67.45 5.03 -9.93
CA ILE A 6 66.12 5.31 -9.40
C ILE A 6 65.18 4.27 -10.00
N THR A 7 64.58 3.46 -9.14
CA THR A 7 63.56 2.47 -9.52
C THR A 7 62.19 3.13 -9.36
N ILE A 8 61.45 3.28 -10.46
CA ILE A 8 60.08 3.80 -10.47
C ILE A 8 59.15 2.58 -10.47
N SER A 9 58.48 2.34 -9.35
CA SER A 9 57.41 1.34 -9.26
C SER A 9 56.10 1.96 -9.76
N VAL A 10 55.62 1.47 -10.91
CA VAL A 10 54.30 1.78 -11.45
C VAL A 10 53.28 0.90 -10.73
N ILE A 11 52.40 1.50 -9.91
CA ILE A 11 51.28 0.82 -9.28
C ILE A 11 50.13 0.79 -10.28
N LEU A 12 49.83 -0.40 -10.80
CA LEU A 12 48.68 -0.66 -11.66
C LEU A 12 47.43 -0.81 -10.78
N LEU A 13 46.58 0.22 -10.72
CA LEU A 13 45.27 0.13 -10.08
C LEU A 13 44.32 -0.59 -11.03
N ALA A 14 44.13 -1.89 -10.82
CA ALA A 14 43.08 -2.66 -11.47
C ALA A 14 41.73 -2.26 -10.87
N SER A 15 40.93 -1.51 -11.64
CA SER A 15 39.53 -1.23 -11.31
C SER A 15 38.71 -2.50 -11.53
N CYS A 16 38.33 -3.16 -10.45
CA CYS A 16 37.31 -4.22 -10.50
C CYS A 16 35.95 -3.55 -10.70
N ALA A 17 35.49 -3.47 -11.95
CA ALA A 17 34.10 -3.17 -12.25
C ALA A 17 33.24 -4.31 -11.67
N GLN A 18 32.65 -4.08 -10.50
CA GLN A 18 31.64 -4.95 -9.93
C GLN A 18 30.39 -4.81 -10.81
N ALA A 19 29.98 -5.92 -11.44
CA ALA A 19 28.70 -5.98 -12.13
C ALA A 19 27.60 -5.65 -11.11
N GLU A 20 26.84 -4.61 -11.38
CA GLU A 20 25.68 -4.27 -10.56
C GLU A 20 24.73 -5.49 -10.56
N PRO A 21 24.24 -5.92 -9.39
CA PRO A 21 23.28 -7.01 -9.33
C PRO A 21 22.05 -6.61 -10.15
N LYS A 22 21.77 -7.38 -11.21
CA LYS A 22 20.56 -7.19 -12.02
C LYS A 22 19.36 -7.42 -11.10
N GLU A 23 18.60 -6.37 -10.82
CA GLU A 23 17.35 -6.46 -10.09
C GLU A 23 16.46 -7.53 -10.75
N PRO A 24 15.91 -8.49 -9.99
CA PRO A 24 14.99 -9.47 -10.55
C PRO A 24 13.81 -8.71 -11.17
N GLU A 25 13.53 -8.98 -12.44
CA GLU A 25 12.36 -8.43 -13.11
C GLU A 25 11.12 -9.05 -12.46
N ALA A 26 10.22 -8.22 -11.92
CA ALA A 26 8.98 -8.69 -11.31
C ALA A 26 8.14 -9.45 -12.35
N GLU A 27 7.67 -10.64 -11.99
CA GLU A 27 6.82 -11.48 -12.84
C GLU A 27 5.35 -11.05 -12.68
N GLY A 28 4.65 -10.74 -13.78
CA GLY A 28 3.24 -10.33 -13.69
C GLY A 28 2.69 -9.69 -14.96
N THR A 29 1.43 -9.22 -14.87
CA THR A 29 0.74 -8.55 -15.98
C THR A 29 0.96 -7.04 -15.89
N PRO A 30 1.44 -6.37 -16.95
CA PRO A 30 1.58 -4.92 -16.93
C PRO A 30 0.21 -4.24 -16.95
N PHE A 31 0.04 -3.24 -16.08
CA PHE A 31 -1.06 -2.29 -16.10
C PHE A 31 -0.50 -0.92 -16.44
N THR A 32 -1.10 -0.22 -17.39
CA THR A 32 -0.69 1.13 -17.78
C THR A 32 -1.91 2.04 -17.80
N ASN A 33 -1.81 3.18 -17.12
CA ASN A 33 -2.75 4.29 -17.27
C ASN A 33 -2.06 5.41 -18.04
N GLU A 34 -2.34 5.46 -19.35
CA GLU A 34 -1.78 6.47 -20.25
C GLU A 34 -2.29 7.88 -19.96
N GLU A 35 -3.49 8.04 -19.41
CA GLU A 35 -4.04 9.36 -19.08
C GLU A 35 -3.20 10.06 -18.00
N VAL A 36 -2.73 9.29 -17.03
CA VAL A 36 -1.98 9.80 -15.88
C VAL A 36 -0.48 9.64 -16.04
N GLY A 37 -0.03 8.81 -16.99
CA GLY A 37 1.38 8.57 -17.26
C GLY A 37 2.05 7.71 -16.19
N PHE A 38 1.37 6.65 -15.73
CA PHE A 38 2.01 5.65 -14.88
C PHE A 38 1.71 4.22 -15.34
N SER A 39 2.56 3.31 -14.91
CA SER A 39 2.38 1.87 -15.07
C SER A 39 2.76 1.15 -13.79
N LEU A 40 2.26 -0.07 -13.63
CA LEU A 40 2.65 -1.00 -12.57
C LEU A 40 2.61 -2.43 -13.09
N ILE A 41 3.17 -3.35 -12.33
CA ILE A 41 3.03 -4.79 -12.56
C ILE A 41 2.00 -5.32 -11.56
N VAL A 42 1.00 -6.03 -12.08
CA VAL A 42 0.04 -6.80 -11.29
C VAL A 42 0.64 -8.21 -11.10
N PRO A 43 1.04 -8.61 -9.89
CA PRO A 43 1.66 -9.90 -9.64
C PRO A 43 0.75 -11.07 -10.02
N GLU A 44 1.34 -12.23 -10.30
CA GLU A 44 0.57 -13.45 -10.52
C GLU A 44 -0.32 -13.78 -9.30
N GLY A 45 -1.54 -14.23 -9.55
CA GLY A 45 -2.50 -14.57 -8.48
C GLY A 45 -3.28 -13.37 -7.92
N VAL A 46 -2.97 -12.14 -8.33
CA VAL A 46 -3.76 -10.94 -8.03
C VAL A 46 -4.76 -10.68 -9.15
N GLU A 47 -6.03 -10.57 -8.77
CA GLU A 47 -7.11 -10.22 -9.71
C GLU A 47 -7.25 -8.70 -9.80
N LEU A 48 -7.13 -8.15 -11.01
CA LEU A 48 -7.41 -6.74 -11.25
C LEU A 48 -8.91 -6.53 -11.45
N LEU A 49 -9.56 -5.84 -10.51
CA LEU A 49 -10.98 -5.50 -10.54
C LEU A 49 -11.23 -4.09 -11.10
N SER A 50 -12.47 -3.83 -11.53
CA SER A 50 -12.87 -2.48 -11.93
C SER A 50 -12.94 -1.51 -10.74
N ALA A 51 -12.67 -0.24 -11.00
CA ALA A 51 -12.64 0.83 -10.00
C ALA A 51 -13.95 1.03 -9.22
N ASP A 52 -15.07 0.54 -9.77
CA ASP A 52 -16.39 0.60 -9.14
C ASP A 52 -16.53 -0.34 -7.93
N HIS A 53 -15.58 -1.24 -7.73
CA HIS A 53 -15.54 -2.19 -6.62
C HIS A 53 -14.44 -1.81 -5.61
N LEU A 54 -14.76 -0.89 -4.70
CA LEU A 54 -14.00 -0.67 -3.44
C LEU A 54 -14.56 -1.54 -2.30
N VAL A 55 -15.05 -2.73 -2.64
CA VAL A 55 -15.64 -3.70 -1.71
C VAL A 55 -14.63 -4.83 -1.56
N PRO A 56 -14.49 -5.44 -0.36
CA PRO A 56 -13.65 -6.62 -0.18
C PRO A 56 -13.88 -7.66 -1.28
N SER A 57 -12.78 -8.24 -1.77
CA SER A 57 -12.80 -9.26 -2.82
C SER A 57 -13.82 -10.35 -2.49
N SER A 58 -14.88 -10.44 -3.30
CA SER A 58 -15.85 -11.54 -3.26
C SER A 58 -15.41 -12.71 -4.13
N THR A 59 -14.22 -12.64 -4.72
CA THR A 59 -13.75 -13.57 -5.75
C THR A 59 -12.89 -14.71 -5.18
N GLY A 60 -12.66 -14.76 -3.87
CA GLY A 60 -11.78 -15.77 -3.26
C GLY A 60 -10.29 -15.55 -3.51
N SER A 61 -9.91 -14.48 -4.20
CA SER A 61 -8.52 -14.15 -4.54
C SER A 61 -8.12 -12.78 -4.01
N ILE A 62 -6.82 -12.53 -3.89
CA ILE A 62 -6.31 -11.18 -3.59
C ILE A 62 -6.70 -10.29 -4.77
N ALA A 63 -7.36 -9.17 -4.51
CA ALA A 63 -7.84 -8.29 -5.56
C ALA A 63 -7.21 -6.91 -5.50
N LEU A 64 -6.82 -6.39 -6.65
CA LEU A 64 -6.29 -5.06 -6.85
C LEU A 64 -7.33 -4.19 -7.54
N THR A 65 -7.59 -3.02 -6.98
CA THR A 65 -8.40 -1.98 -7.61
C THR A 65 -7.53 -0.74 -7.79
N VAL A 66 -7.62 -0.12 -8.97
CA VAL A 66 -6.92 1.13 -9.28
C VAL A 66 -7.95 2.17 -9.71
N ARG A 67 -8.16 3.19 -8.87
CA ARG A 67 -9.02 4.35 -9.17
C ARG A 67 -8.17 5.54 -9.57
N VAL A 68 -8.63 6.26 -10.58
CA VAL A 68 -7.98 7.44 -11.12
C VAL A 68 -9.03 8.50 -11.35
N ASP A 69 -8.87 9.65 -10.70
CA ASP A 69 -9.79 10.77 -10.80
C ASP A 69 -9.02 12.07 -11.07
N ASP A 70 -9.52 12.93 -11.94
CA ASP A 70 -9.00 14.30 -12.08
C ASP A 70 -9.39 15.09 -10.81
N VAL A 71 -8.40 15.64 -10.10
CA VAL A 71 -8.65 16.38 -8.84
C VAL A 71 -9.60 17.56 -9.06
N SER A 72 -9.62 18.15 -10.26
CA SER A 72 -10.50 19.27 -10.59
C SER A 72 -11.97 18.87 -10.76
N GLU A 73 -12.23 17.59 -11.01
CA GLU A 73 -13.57 17.01 -11.23
C GLU A 73 -14.13 16.32 -9.96
N LEU A 74 -13.32 16.20 -8.91
CA LEU A 74 -13.77 15.70 -7.61
C LEU A 74 -14.84 16.61 -6.99
N GLU A 75 -15.77 16.00 -6.26
CA GLU A 75 -16.74 16.71 -5.43
C GLU A 75 -16.04 17.69 -4.46
N GLU A 76 -16.66 18.83 -4.19
CA GLU A 76 -16.03 19.89 -3.38
C GLU A 76 -15.84 19.50 -1.90
N ALA A 77 -16.69 18.62 -1.37
CA ALA A 77 -16.66 18.17 0.03
C ALA A 77 -16.85 16.66 0.16
N GLY A 78 -16.25 16.07 1.21
CA GLY A 78 -16.17 14.62 1.41
C GLY A 78 -14.73 14.14 1.61
N LEU A 79 -14.56 12.84 1.86
CA LEU A 79 -13.27 12.27 2.30
C LEU A 79 -12.26 12.11 1.16
N TYR A 80 -12.75 11.92 -0.06
CA TYR A 80 -11.98 12.00 -1.31
C TYR A 80 -12.36 13.23 -2.15
N SER A 81 -12.72 14.31 -1.47
CA SER A 81 -13.07 15.57 -2.13
C SER A 81 -11.84 16.27 -2.72
N LYS A 82 -12.12 17.23 -3.59
CA LYS A 82 -11.13 18.20 -4.07
C LYS A 82 -10.42 18.91 -2.92
N GLN A 83 -11.15 19.39 -1.90
CA GLN A 83 -10.55 20.05 -0.76
C GLN A 83 -9.57 19.12 0.00
N SER A 84 -10.00 17.88 0.25
CA SER A 84 -9.16 16.86 0.89
C SER A 84 -7.91 16.57 0.06
N ALA A 85 -8.07 16.36 -1.25
CA ALA A 85 -6.98 16.11 -2.19
C ALA A 85 -5.97 17.26 -2.20
N GLU A 86 -6.42 18.52 -2.31
CA GLU A 86 -5.55 19.70 -2.30
C GLU A 86 -4.76 19.85 -1.00
N GLU A 87 -5.36 19.51 0.15
CA GLU A 87 -4.68 19.54 1.43
C GLU A 87 -3.64 18.42 1.54
N VAL A 88 -4.00 17.19 1.14
CA VAL A 88 -3.07 16.05 1.14
C VAL A 88 -1.90 16.30 0.20
N ILE A 89 -2.11 16.85 -1.00
CA ILE A 89 -1.04 17.23 -1.94
C ILE A 89 -0.01 18.14 -1.26
N LYS A 90 -0.47 19.22 -0.61
CA LYS A 90 0.42 20.18 0.07
C LYS A 90 1.21 19.56 1.22
N ASN A 91 0.63 18.59 1.92
CA ASN A 91 1.29 17.89 3.02
C ASN A 91 2.32 16.88 2.48
N LEU A 92 1.97 16.10 1.45
CA LEU A 92 2.89 15.15 0.82
C LEU A 92 4.11 15.84 0.21
N GLU A 93 3.96 17.03 -0.36
CA GLU A 93 5.08 17.86 -0.84
C GLU A 93 6.08 18.25 0.27
N LYS A 94 5.62 18.29 1.54
CA LYS A 94 6.45 18.57 2.72
C LYS A 94 6.93 17.31 3.45
N GLY A 95 6.49 16.12 3.03
CA GLY A 95 6.70 14.89 3.79
C GLY A 95 5.86 14.82 5.06
N GLU A 96 4.65 15.39 5.03
CA GLU A 96 3.65 15.36 6.11
C GLU A 96 2.40 14.57 5.65
N LEU A 97 1.68 13.92 6.57
CA LEU A 97 0.52 13.07 6.23
C LEU A 97 -0.72 13.88 5.83
N GLY A 98 -0.91 15.04 6.48
CA GLY A 98 -2.12 15.85 6.32
C GLY A 98 -3.36 15.25 7.03
N PRO A 99 -4.58 15.60 6.59
CA PRO A 99 -5.82 15.09 7.17
C PRO A 99 -6.00 13.60 6.88
N GLY A 100 -6.51 12.82 7.84
CA GLY A 100 -6.76 11.38 7.78
C GLY A 100 -7.31 10.84 6.45
N LEU A 101 -6.89 9.65 6.02
CA LEU A 101 -7.61 8.92 4.97
C LEU A 101 -8.80 8.22 5.61
N ASP A 102 -9.88 8.07 4.84
CA ASP A 102 -11.09 7.44 5.36
C ASP A 102 -10.85 5.98 5.75
N PHE A 103 -11.33 5.60 6.95
CA PHE A 103 -11.25 4.25 7.51
C PHE A 103 -9.85 3.67 7.72
N VAL A 104 -8.80 4.45 7.47
CA VAL A 104 -7.43 3.97 7.65
C VAL A 104 -7.09 3.93 9.13
N GLU A 105 -6.51 2.81 9.57
CA GLU A 105 -5.98 2.68 10.92
C GLU A 105 -4.80 3.66 11.09
N GLU A 106 -4.95 4.65 11.96
CA GLU A 106 -4.01 5.77 12.14
C GLU A 106 -2.55 5.29 12.33
N LYS A 107 -2.35 4.17 13.04
CA LYS A 107 -1.02 3.60 13.30
C LYS A 107 -0.38 2.92 12.09
N SER A 108 -1.17 2.59 11.08
CA SER A 108 -0.69 2.00 9.83
C SER A 108 -0.28 3.06 8.82
N GLU A 109 -0.68 4.32 9.03
CA GLU A 109 -0.43 5.39 8.10
C GLU A 109 1.04 5.79 8.06
N LYS A 110 1.56 5.94 6.84
CA LYS A 110 2.91 6.44 6.60
C LYS A 110 3.03 7.08 5.22
N ILE A 111 4.09 7.87 5.06
CA ILE A 111 4.49 8.41 3.77
C ILE A 111 5.56 7.51 3.19
N VAL A 112 5.42 7.18 1.92
CA VAL A 112 6.39 6.39 1.15
C VAL A 112 6.79 7.17 -0.10
N SER A 113 8.05 7.00 -0.53
CA SER A 113 8.53 7.60 -1.77
C SER A 113 8.30 6.64 -2.93
N LEU A 114 7.72 7.14 -4.02
CA LEU A 114 7.56 6.48 -5.31
C LEU A 114 8.50 7.14 -6.34
N GLY A 115 9.79 7.21 -6.01
CA GLY A 115 10.78 7.93 -6.81
C GLY A 115 10.65 9.44 -6.63
N THR A 116 10.03 10.14 -7.59
CA THR A 116 9.90 11.60 -7.58
C THR A 116 8.67 12.11 -6.83
N LEU A 117 7.72 11.22 -6.50
CA LEU A 117 6.50 11.55 -5.77
C LEU A 117 6.52 10.94 -4.37
N ASN A 118 5.84 11.60 -3.45
CA ASN A 118 5.46 11.01 -2.19
C ASN A 118 4.03 10.46 -2.32
N ALA A 119 3.80 9.33 -1.67
CA ALA A 119 2.51 8.68 -1.58
C ALA A 119 2.17 8.46 -0.11
N ARG A 120 0.88 8.36 0.17
CA ARG A 120 0.37 7.95 1.48
C ARG A 120 -0.06 6.50 1.43
N GLU A 121 0.42 5.73 2.38
CA GLU A 121 0.09 4.32 2.53
C GLU A 121 -0.67 4.11 3.85
N GLY A 122 -1.60 3.16 3.87
CA GLY A 122 -2.28 2.74 5.09
C GLY A 122 -2.99 1.39 4.96
N MET A 123 -3.62 0.96 6.04
CA MET A 123 -4.42 -0.26 6.13
C MET A 123 -5.84 0.06 6.59
N ILE A 124 -6.82 -0.64 6.02
CA ILE A 124 -8.24 -0.54 6.37
C ILE A 124 -8.68 -1.93 6.82
N PHE A 125 -9.28 -1.99 8.02
CA PHE A 125 -9.78 -3.25 8.62
C PHE A 125 -11.30 -3.30 8.77
N GLY A 126 -11.98 -2.17 8.53
CA GLY A 126 -13.43 -2.01 8.51
C GLY A 126 -13.76 -0.58 8.08
N ARG A 127 -14.89 -0.37 7.39
CA ARG A 127 -15.31 0.94 6.91
C ARG A 127 -16.51 1.47 7.68
N PHE A 128 -17.72 1.05 7.31
CA PHE A 128 -18.94 1.78 7.69
C PHE A 128 -19.74 1.18 8.85
N GLU A 129 -19.65 -0.13 9.08
CA GLU A 129 -20.50 -0.83 10.05
C GLU A 129 -19.66 -1.63 11.05
N VAL A 130 -20.19 -1.82 12.26
CA VAL A 130 -19.59 -2.73 13.26
C VAL A 130 -19.45 -4.15 12.69
N CYS A 131 -20.32 -4.49 11.73
CA CYS A 131 -20.33 -5.76 11.03
C CYS A 131 -19.30 -5.86 9.90
N ASP A 132 -18.72 -4.72 9.47
CA ASP A 132 -17.80 -4.70 8.34
C ASP A 132 -16.39 -5.14 8.77
N VAL A 133 -15.97 -6.28 8.25
CA VAL A 133 -14.61 -6.80 8.34
C VAL A 133 -14.01 -6.72 6.95
N THR A 134 -12.89 -6.03 6.81
CA THR A 134 -12.13 -6.01 5.56
C THR A 134 -10.64 -6.12 5.85
N PHE A 135 -9.85 -6.39 4.82
CA PHE A 135 -8.40 -6.44 4.88
C PHE A 135 -7.86 -5.74 3.65
N GLU A 136 -7.64 -4.44 3.73
CA GLU A 136 -7.19 -3.64 2.59
C GLU A 136 -5.91 -2.88 2.92
N ARG A 137 -5.01 -2.81 1.92
CA ARG A 137 -3.89 -1.86 1.90
C ARG A 137 -4.17 -0.83 0.84
N ILE A 138 -4.01 0.43 1.20
CA ILE A 138 -4.27 1.56 0.32
C ILE A 138 -2.98 2.35 0.08
N LEU A 139 -2.80 2.79 -1.17
CA LEU A 139 -1.75 3.72 -1.58
C LEU A 139 -2.39 4.87 -2.36
N VAL A 140 -2.19 6.11 -1.91
CA VAL A 140 -2.74 7.32 -2.54
C VAL A 140 -1.60 8.23 -2.96
N PHE A 141 -1.58 8.66 -4.21
CA PHE A 141 -0.58 9.59 -4.74
C PHE A 141 -1.16 10.49 -5.84
N TYR A 142 -0.44 11.59 -6.13
CA TYR A 142 -0.95 12.67 -6.96
C TYR A 142 -0.01 13.06 -8.11
N PRO A 143 0.04 12.25 -9.18
CA PRO A 143 0.83 12.55 -10.36
C PRO A 143 0.24 13.74 -11.14
N LYS A 144 1.12 14.46 -11.84
CA LYS A 144 0.77 15.60 -12.71
C LYS A 144 1.06 15.25 -14.17
N LYS A 145 0.11 15.48 -15.05
CA LYS A 145 0.25 15.28 -16.50
C LYS A 145 -0.60 16.29 -17.27
N ASP A 146 -0.06 16.87 -18.33
CA ASP A 146 -0.74 17.83 -19.21
C ASP A 146 -1.50 18.94 -18.45
N ASP A 147 -0.82 19.58 -17.48
CA ASP A 147 -1.34 20.63 -16.58
C ASP A 147 -2.48 20.20 -15.64
N LYS A 148 -2.81 18.91 -15.58
CA LYS A 148 -3.77 18.32 -14.64
C LYS A 148 -3.06 17.62 -13.49
N THR A 149 -3.75 17.53 -12.35
CA THR A 149 -3.35 16.70 -11.21
C THR A 149 -4.40 15.63 -11.02
N TYR A 150 -3.95 14.38 -10.91
CA TYR A 150 -4.83 13.24 -10.74
C TYR A 150 -4.71 12.70 -9.31
N GLN A 151 -5.80 12.21 -8.74
CA GLN A 151 -5.77 11.36 -7.57
C GLN A 151 -5.71 9.90 -8.05
N VAL A 152 -4.64 9.20 -7.70
CA VAL A 152 -4.55 7.75 -7.93
C VAL A 152 -4.71 7.05 -6.58
N VAL A 153 -5.69 6.14 -6.50
CA VAL A 153 -5.92 5.28 -5.34
C VAL A 153 -5.73 3.84 -5.76
N ILE A 154 -4.70 3.19 -5.22
CA ILE A 154 -4.48 1.76 -5.34
C ILE A 154 -4.98 1.09 -4.07
N ASN A 155 -5.84 0.10 -4.21
CA ASN A 155 -6.36 -0.70 -3.10
C ASN A 155 -6.09 -2.18 -3.35
N LEU A 156 -5.40 -2.84 -2.43
CA LEU A 156 -5.19 -4.29 -2.44
C LEU A 156 -6.00 -4.92 -1.31
N SER A 157 -6.99 -5.71 -1.67
CA SER A 157 -7.87 -6.42 -0.73
C SER A 157 -7.52 -7.90 -0.63
N MET A 158 -7.57 -8.43 0.60
CA MET A 158 -7.47 -9.87 0.85
C MET A 158 -8.87 -10.42 1.20
N PRO A 159 -9.29 -11.57 0.64
CA PRO A 159 -10.61 -12.14 0.84
C PRO A 159 -10.85 -12.56 2.30
N ASN A 160 -12.02 -12.18 2.82
CA ASN A 160 -12.45 -12.48 4.19
C ASN A 160 -12.54 -13.99 4.44
N GLU A 161 -12.96 -14.76 3.45
CA GLU A 161 -13.06 -16.22 3.49
C GLU A 161 -11.72 -16.93 3.66
N LYS A 162 -10.59 -16.24 3.42
CA LYS A 162 -9.25 -16.74 3.75
C LYS A 162 -8.75 -16.21 5.08
N MET A 163 -8.93 -14.92 5.33
CA MET A 163 -8.37 -14.26 6.50
C MET A 163 -9.10 -14.63 7.79
N ILE A 164 -10.42 -14.58 7.82
CA ILE A 164 -11.20 -14.86 9.03
C ILE A 164 -10.91 -16.27 9.57
N PRO A 165 -10.93 -17.34 8.75
CA PRO A 165 -10.59 -18.69 9.24
C PRO A 165 -9.13 -18.87 9.64
N ALA A 166 -8.21 -18.07 9.09
CA ALA A 166 -6.80 -18.12 9.45
C ALA A 166 -6.50 -17.47 10.81
N PHE A 167 -7.37 -16.56 11.25
CA PHE A 167 -7.21 -15.75 12.47
C PHE A 167 -8.46 -15.80 13.36
N PRO A 168 -9.00 -16.98 13.70
CA PRO A 168 -10.31 -17.11 14.35
C PRO A 168 -10.37 -16.44 15.72
N ASP A 169 -9.24 -16.35 16.42
CA ASP A 169 -9.14 -15.74 17.76
C ASP A 169 -9.35 -14.22 17.76
N TYR A 170 -9.43 -13.58 16.59
CA TYR A 170 -9.69 -12.15 16.42
C TYR A 170 -11.15 -11.85 16.07
N PHE A 171 -11.97 -12.88 15.84
CA PHE A 171 -13.35 -12.73 15.42
C PHE A 171 -14.34 -13.43 16.36
N HIS A 172 -15.53 -12.86 16.47
CA HIS A 172 -16.65 -13.49 17.16
C HIS A 172 -17.95 -13.20 16.43
N LYS A 173 -18.98 -13.98 16.72
CA LYS A 173 -20.32 -13.70 16.22
C LYS A 173 -20.98 -12.64 17.08
N ASP A 174 -21.52 -11.60 16.45
CA ASP A 174 -22.40 -10.63 17.09
C ASP A 174 -23.84 -10.86 16.61
N ALA A 175 -24.53 -11.80 17.28
CA ALA A 175 -25.90 -12.17 16.92
C ALA A 175 -26.92 -11.05 17.12
N ASP A 176 -26.63 -10.09 17.99
CA ASP A 176 -27.56 -9.03 18.36
C ASP A 176 -27.52 -7.88 17.34
N ASN A 177 -26.35 -7.60 16.74
CA ASN A 177 -26.19 -6.50 15.79
C ASN A 177 -25.94 -6.95 14.33
N CYS A 178 -25.27 -8.09 14.14
CA CYS A 178 -24.77 -8.56 12.84
C CYS A 178 -25.25 -9.97 12.46
N GLY A 179 -26.16 -10.55 13.25
CA GLY A 179 -26.70 -11.88 13.00
C GLY A 179 -25.63 -12.97 13.04
N ASP A 180 -25.45 -13.72 11.95
CA ASP A 180 -24.48 -14.82 11.91
C ASP A 180 -23.08 -14.38 11.47
N GLU A 181 -22.88 -13.10 11.18
CA GLU A 181 -21.61 -12.56 10.69
C GLU A 181 -20.55 -12.52 11.78
N LEU A 182 -19.30 -12.75 11.36
CA LEU A 182 -18.13 -12.66 12.21
C LEU A 182 -17.62 -11.23 12.17
N VAL A 183 -17.46 -10.64 13.35
CA VAL A 183 -16.97 -9.29 13.55
C VAL A 183 -15.72 -9.30 14.40
N TRP A 184 -14.91 -8.25 14.28
CA TRP A 184 -13.74 -8.06 15.14
C TRP A 184 -14.12 -8.16 16.61
N ILE A 185 -13.39 -8.95 17.39
CA ILE A 185 -13.54 -8.93 18.85
C ILE A 185 -13.18 -7.53 19.34
N GLN A 186 -14.13 -6.84 19.96
CA GLN A 186 -13.89 -5.62 20.71
C GLN A 186 -13.71 -6.02 22.18
N GLN A 187 -12.48 -6.10 22.68
CA GLN A 187 -12.27 -6.38 24.11
C GLN A 187 -12.69 -5.17 24.94
N ALA A 188 -13.89 -5.23 25.50
CA ALA A 188 -14.50 -4.17 26.29
C ALA A 188 -14.05 -4.12 27.77
N GLU A 189 -13.19 -5.03 28.23
CA GLU A 189 -13.01 -5.24 29.68
C GLU A 189 -12.20 -4.16 30.42
N THR A 190 -11.51 -3.25 29.72
CA THR A 190 -10.68 -2.21 30.38
C THR A 190 -11.14 -0.78 30.13
N GLY A 191 -12.22 -0.55 29.38
CA GLY A 191 -12.65 0.81 29.00
C GLY A 191 -11.73 1.50 27.98
N GLU A 192 -10.73 0.81 27.44
CA GLU A 192 -9.98 1.25 26.25
C GLU A 192 -10.66 0.67 25.00
N ASN A 193 -11.63 1.40 24.45
CA ASN A 193 -12.45 0.98 23.29
C ASN A 193 -11.71 0.77 21.95
N MET A 194 -10.39 0.63 21.94
CA MET A 194 -9.62 0.40 20.71
C MET A 194 -8.30 -0.25 21.09
N ARG A 195 -8.04 -1.50 20.66
CA ARG A 195 -6.67 -2.03 20.54
C ARG A 195 -6.50 -3.42 19.92
N ILE A 196 -7.56 -4.16 19.56
CA ILE A 196 -7.37 -5.43 18.85
C ILE A 196 -6.84 -5.20 17.43
N PHE A 197 -7.32 -4.17 16.73
CA PHE A 197 -6.73 -3.68 15.46
C PHE A 197 -5.22 -3.41 15.60
N SER A 198 -4.82 -2.75 16.69
CA SER A 198 -3.41 -2.49 16.95
C SER A 198 -2.61 -3.74 17.34
N LYS A 199 -3.25 -4.80 17.88
CA LYS A 199 -2.58 -6.08 18.15
C LYS A 199 -2.39 -6.88 16.87
N PHE A 200 -3.39 -6.98 16.01
CA PHE A 200 -3.26 -7.60 14.68
C PHE A 200 -2.14 -6.90 13.87
N HIS A 201 -2.18 -5.55 13.85
CA HIS A 201 -1.16 -4.74 13.20
C HIS A 201 0.23 -4.84 13.88
N HIS A 202 0.32 -4.90 15.20
CA HIS A 202 1.62 -4.93 15.89
C HIS A 202 2.26 -6.32 15.92
N TYR A 203 1.48 -7.36 16.17
CA TYR A 203 2.01 -8.72 16.39
C TYR A 203 2.11 -9.56 15.14
N GLU A 204 1.27 -9.37 14.12
CA GLU A 204 1.24 -10.31 12.99
C GLU A 204 1.68 -9.67 11.68
N VAL A 205 1.33 -8.39 11.47
CA VAL A 205 1.79 -7.62 10.31
C VAL A 205 3.29 -7.29 10.42
N GLN A 206 3.84 -7.06 11.62
CA GLN A 206 5.27 -6.73 11.77
C GLN A 206 6.19 -7.95 11.92
N THR A 207 5.67 -9.09 12.36
CA THR A 207 6.50 -10.28 12.63
C THR A 207 6.63 -11.22 11.43
N ASN A 208 5.77 -11.09 10.41
CA ASN A 208 5.73 -11.96 9.22
C ASN A 208 5.55 -13.46 9.55
N GLU A 209 4.98 -13.81 10.71
CA GLU A 209 4.89 -15.21 11.14
C GLU A 209 3.78 -16.01 10.46
N HIS A 210 2.78 -15.33 9.85
CA HIS A 210 1.67 -15.98 9.15
C HIS A 210 1.78 -15.84 7.63
N SER A 211 1.64 -16.96 6.91
CA SER A 211 1.84 -17.01 5.46
C SER A 211 0.92 -16.07 4.68
N LEU A 212 -0.34 -15.91 5.09
CA LEU A 212 -1.32 -15.07 4.37
C LEU A 212 -1.06 -13.57 4.56
N ILE A 213 -0.76 -13.13 5.79
CA ILE A 213 -0.42 -11.71 6.04
C ILE A 213 0.89 -11.36 5.35
N LYS A 214 1.86 -12.28 5.39
CA LYS A 214 3.12 -12.12 4.69
C LYS A 214 2.91 -12.01 3.19
N GLU A 215 2.16 -12.94 2.58
CA GLU A 215 1.80 -12.91 1.17
C GLU A 215 1.11 -11.59 0.80
N TRP A 216 0.11 -11.18 1.58
CA TRP A 216 -0.59 -9.91 1.37
C TRP A 216 0.35 -8.70 1.39
N ASN A 217 1.27 -8.68 2.36
CA ASN A 217 2.23 -7.61 2.52
C ASN A 217 3.23 -7.58 1.37
N GLU A 218 3.83 -8.72 1.06
CA GLU A 218 4.81 -8.86 -0.02
C GLU A 218 4.20 -8.49 -1.38
N THR A 219 2.97 -8.96 -1.66
CA THR A 219 2.23 -8.60 -2.87
C THR A 219 2.03 -7.09 -3.00
N PHE A 220 1.67 -6.40 -1.91
CA PHE A 220 1.50 -4.94 -1.96
C PHE A 220 2.84 -4.20 -2.13
N GLU A 221 3.91 -4.67 -1.47
CA GLU A 221 5.24 -4.10 -1.65
C GLU A 221 5.75 -4.31 -3.08
N GLU A 222 5.45 -5.45 -3.70
CA GLU A 222 5.76 -5.74 -5.10
C GLU A 222 5.02 -4.80 -6.05
N ILE A 223 3.70 -4.65 -5.89
CA ILE A 223 2.89 -3.71 -6.68
C ILE A 223 3.44 -2.30 -6.56
N LYS A 224 3.70 -1.84 -5.33
CA LYS A 224 4.24 -0.51 -5.05
C LYS A 224 5.62 -0.31 -5.67
N GLY A 225 6.51 -1.29 -5.56
CA GLY A 225 7.85 -1.26 -6.17
C GLY A 225 7.81 -1.31 -7.70
N GLY A 226 6.75 -1.88 -8.27
CA GLY A 226 6.50 -1.93 -9.71
C GLY A 226 5.99 -0.62 -10.33
N ILE A 227 5.61 0.38 -9.52
CA ILE A 227 5.07 1.66 -10.03
C ILE A 227 6.17 2.45 -10.74
N LYS A 228 5.90 2.81 -12.00
CA LYS A 228 6.78 3.63 -12.85
C LYS A 228 5.99 4.79 -13.46
N PHE A 229 6.62 5.96 -13.52
CA PHE A 229 6.07 7.16 -14.14
C PHE A 229 6.72 7.37 -15.52
N ASN A 230 5.89 7.70 -16.52
CA ASN A 230 6.27 7.82 -17.93
C ASN A 230 6.27 9.28 -18.39
#